data_AF-A0A9X2XVB8-F1
#
_entry.id   AF-A0A9X2XVB8-F1
#
_cell.length_a   1.000
_cell.length_b   1.000
_cell.length_c   1.000
_cell.angle_alpha   90.00
_cell.angle_beta   90.00
_cell.angle_gamma   90.00
#
_symmetry.space_group_name_H-M   'P 1'
#
loop_
_entity.id
_entity.type
_entity.pdbx_description
1 polymer ?
#
loop_
_entity_poly.entity_id
_entity_poly.type
_entity_poly.pdbx_seq_one_letter_code
_entity_poly.pdbx_strand_id
1 'polypeptide(L)'
;MNTRPLLLEEENLSYAWRRALESTLNNSPHEITPLIVTLTKFEECSNVREILDSHLQSNRLASIQTVSETIFPNSLYQFLGQNRSELYKEYVKNLPRIKKIDSSNRNGTYFERLIAFDGKDKKINQLEIIISSLKNKNIKRRSKLQASIFDPQKDHTNRPFQGFPCLQHITFFQSTNGGLVMNSFYAVQYLYRRAYGNWLGLINLGKFVANELQIEFERFNCYVGVEHLDHLTKVEAQDLLAKLYN
;
A
#
# COMPACT_ATOMS: atom_id res chain seq x y z
N MET A 1 -19.50 9.13 -18.62
CA MET A 1 -18.34 8.79 -17.76
C MET A 1 -18.14 9.92 -16.80
N ASN A 2 -18.03 9.64 -15.50
CA ASN A 2 -17.75 10.67 -14.51
C ASN A 2 -16.33 11.19 -14.78
N THR A 3 -16.19 12.43 -15.22
CA THR A 3 -14.90 13.00 -15.68
C THR A 3 -14.03 13.54 -14.55
N ARG A 4 -14.53 13.48 -13.31
CA ARG A 4 -13.84 13.98 -12.11
C ARG A 4 -13.23 12.83 -11.33
N PRO A 5 -12.04 13.01 -10.75
CA PRO A 5 -11.50 12.08 -9.75
C PRO A 5 -12.53 11.75 -8.68
N LEU A 6 -12.67 10.47 -8.33
CA LEU A 6 -13.45 10.09 -7.17
C LEU A 6 -12.58 10.30 -5.92
N LEU A 7 -13.05 11.14 -5.01
CA LEU A 7 -12.42 11.35 -3.70
C LEU A 7 -13.23 10.61 -2.63
N LEU A 8 -12.57 9.71 -1.90
CA LEU A 8 -13.10 9.02 -0.74
C LEU A 8 -12.33 9.47 0.50
N GLU A 9 -12.99 10.18 1.40
CA GLU A 9 -12.44 10.58 2.70
C GLU A 9 -13.15 9.79 3.79
N GLU A 10 -12.40 9.05 4.59
CA GLU A 10 -12.92 8.14 5.60
C GLU A 10 -11.99 8.05 6.82
N GLU A 11 -12.54 7.72 7.98
CA GLU A 11 -11.75 7.39 9.18
C GLU A 11 -11.49 5.87 9.31
N ASN A 12 -12.27 5.08 8.55
CA ASN A 12 -12.29 3.64 8.61
C ASN A 12 -11.92 3.02 7.25
N LEU A 13 -10.87 2.21 7.24
CA LEU A 13 -10.36 1.53 6.05
C LEU A 13 -11.42 0.64 5.38
N SER A 14 -12.21 -0.07 6.18
CA SER A 14 -13.24 -0.98 5.68
C SER A 14 -14.36 -0.22 4.95
N TYR A 15 -14.72 0.96 5.45
CA TYR A 15 -15.74 1.81 4.81
C TYR A 15 -15.22 2.44 3.52
N ALA A 16 -13.96 2.89 3.49
CA ALA A 16 -13.33 3.38 2.26
C ALA A 16 -13.34 2.30 1.17
N TRP A 17 -12.99 1.06 1.52
CA TRP A 17 -13.00 -0.06 0.58
C TRP A 17 -14.40 -0.39 0.08
N ARG A 18 -15.40 -0.44 0.98
CA ARG A 18 -16.79 -0.67 0.60
C ARG A 18 -17.31 0.41 -0.36
N ARG A 19 -17.05 1.68 -0.08
CA ARG A 19 -17.45 2.81 -0.94
C ARG A 19 -16.74 2.78 -2.29
N ALA A 20 -15.49 2.35 -2.33
CA ALA A 20 -14.77 2.13 -3.60
C ALA A 20 -15.44 1.00 -4.41
N LEU A 21 -15.83 -0.11 -3.78
CA LEU A 21 -16.54 -1.20 -4.45
C LEU A 21 -17.88 -0.73 -5.03
N GLU A 22 -18.70 -0.04 -4.25
CA GLU A 22 -19.97 0.57 -4.69
C GLU A 22 -19.79 1.49 -5.89
N SER A 23 -18.81 2.40 -5.80
CA SER A 23 -18.56 3.38 -6.85
C SER A 23 -18.10 2.71 -8.14
N THR A 24 -17.27 1.67 -8.03
CA THR A 24 -16.83 0.88 -9.18
C THR A 24 -17.98 0.16 -9.88
N LEU A 25 -18.95 -0.38 -9.13
CA LEU A 25 -20.13 -1.06 -9.69
C LEU A 25 -21.07 -0.14 -10.49
N ASN A 26 -21.08 1.14 -10.15
CA ASN A 26 -21.86 2.17 -10.83
C ASN A 26 -21.19 2.70 -12.11
N ASN A 27 -19.91 2.37 -12.32
CA ASN A 27 -19.17 2.77 -13.51
C ASN A 27 -19.10 1.62 -14.52
N SER A 28 -19.15 1.96 -15.82
CA SER A 28 -18.73 1.07 -16.91
C SER A 28 -17.39 1.58 -17.42
N PRO A 29 -16.33 0.75 -17.53
CA PRO A 29 -16.29 -0.71 -17.50
C PRO A 29 -15.94 -1.31 -16.13
N HIS A 30 -16.55 -0.85 -15.03
CA HIS A 30 -16.20 -1.23 -13.66
C HIS A 30 -14.79 -0.80 -13.24
N GLU A 31 -14.47 0.46 -13.54
CA GLU A 31 -13.24 1.12 -13.12
C GLU A 31 -13.52 2.50 -12.52
N ILE A 32 -12.55 3.02 -11.76
CA ILE A 32 -12.49 4.40 -11.29
C ILE A 32 -11.19 5.02 -11.79
N THR A 33 -11.30 6.17 -12.48
CA THR A 33 -10.16 6.84 -13.12
C THR A 33 -10.18 8.37 -12.91
N PRO A 34 -9.33 8.94 -12.04
CA PRO A 34 -8.58 8.28 -10.96
C PRO A 34 -9.39 8.16 -9.66
N LEU A 35 -8.96 7.26 -8.77
CA LEU A 35 -9.42 7.18 -7.38
C LEU A 35 -8.41 7.88 -6.46
N ILE A 36 -8.92 8.69 -5.53
CA ILE A 36 -8.16 9.28 -4.43
C ILE A 36 -8.80 8.84 -3.12
N VAL A 37 -8.05 8.12 -2.29
CA VAL A 37 -8.49 7.70 -0.95
C VAL A 37 -7.70 8.47 0.10
N THR A 38 -8.39 9.12 1.02
CA THR A 38 -7.84 9.77 2.20
C THR A 38 -8.35 9.04 3.44
N LEU A 39 -7.42 8.51 4.23
CA LEU A 39 -7.72 7.86 5.51
C LEU A 39 -7.06 8.61 6.66
N THR A 40 -7.82 8.81 7.74
CA THR A 40 -7.36 9.28 9.06
C THR A 40 -7.81 8.29 10.11
N LYS A 41 -7.26 8.32 11.34
CA LYS A 41 -7.54 7.39 12.48
C LYS A 41 -7.27 5.89 12.23
N PHE A 42 -7.43 5.41 11.00
CA PHE A 42 -7.13 4.08 10.51
C PHE A 42 -7.88 2.98 11.25
N GLU A 43 -9.17 3.22 11.52
CA GLU A 43 -10.06 2.23 12.09
C GLU A 43 -10.33 1.11 11.07
N GLU A 44 -10.71 -0.06 11.56
CA GLU A 44 -11.17 -1.19 10.75
C GLU A 44 -12.44 -1.77 11.34
N CYS A 45 -13.35 -2.24 10.49
CA CYS A 45 -14.50 -3.03 10.90
C CYS A 45 -14.15 -4.52 10.77
N SER A 46 -14.02 -5.23 11.91
CA SER A 46 -13.64 -6.65 11.93
C SER A 46 -14.58 -7.52 11.12
N ASN A 47 -15.90 -7.28 11.18
CA ASN A 47 -16.90 -8.03 10.40
C ASN A 47 -16.66 -7.88 8.89
N VAL A 48 -16.46 -6.66 8.39
CA VAL A 48 -16.16 -6.42 6.97
C VAL A 48 -14.86 -7.12 6.57
N ARG A 49 -13.83 -7.04 7.41
CA ARG A 49 -12.55 -7.70 7.17
C ARG A 49 -12.70 -9.22 7.08
N GLU A 50 -13.41 -9.83 8.03
CA GLU A 50 -13.63 -11.29 8.09
C GLU A 50 -14.46 -11.81 6.91
N ILE A 51 -15.52 -11.11 6.53
CA ILE A 51 -16.35 -11.46 5.37
C ILE A 51 -15.52 -11.38 4.08
N LEU A 52 -14.77 -10.29 3.88
CA LEU A 52 -13.93 -10.13 2.71
C LEU A 52 -12.81 -11.16 2.67
N ASP A 53 -12.11 -11.43 3.78
CA ASP A 53 -11.07 -12.46 3.82
C ASP A 53 -11.62 -13.84 3.52
N SER A 54 -12.78 -14.19 4.08
CA SER A 54 -13.44 -15.47 3.79
C SER A 54 -13.80 -15.59 2.31
N HIS A 55 -14.29 -14.51 1.71
CA HIS A 55 -14.63 -14.46 0.29
C HIS A 55 -13.39 -14.55 -0.62
N LEU A 56 -12.27 -13.91 -0.24
CA LEU A 56 -11.00 -14.04 -0.96
C LEU A 56 -10.48 -15.49 -0.91
N GLN A 57 -10.52 -16.11 0.27
CA GLN A 57 -10.05 -17.48 0.46
C GLN A 57 -10.89 -18.50 -0.30
N SER A 58 -12.23 -18.37 -0.30
CA SER A 58 -13.11 -19.26 -1.07
C SER A 58 -12.84 -19.17 -2.57
N ASN A 59 -12.33 -18.03 -3.05
CA ASN A 59 -11.91 -17.79 -4.43
C ASN A 59 -10.42 -18.08 -4.68
N ARG A 60 -9.71 -18.72 -3.73
CA ARG A 60 -8.28 -19.07 -3.83
C ARG A 60 -7.37 -17.85 -4.04
N LEU A 61 -7.76 -16.69 -3.53
CA LEU A 61 -6.97 -15.46 -3.53
C LEU A 61 -6.23 -15.31 -2.19
N ALA A 62 -5.19 -14.48 -2.19
CA ALA A 62 -4.45 -14.16 -0.97
C ALA A 62 -5.34 -13.39 0.02
N SER A 63 -5.17 -13.66 1.32
CA SER A 63 -5.84 -12.88 2.36
C SER A 63 -5.34 -11.43 2.38
N ILE A 64 -6.15 -10.56 2.98
CA ILE A 64 -5.83 -9.17 3.30
C ILE A 64 -4.49 -9.08 4.03
N GLN A 65 -4.27 -9.96 5.03
CA GLN A 65 -3.01 -9.98 5.77
C GLN A 65 -1.84 -10.31 4.85
N THR A 66 -1.93 -11.36 4.04
CA THR A 66 -0.87 -11.73 3.09
C THR A 66 -0.53 -10.59 2.14
N VAL A 67 -1.55 -9.89 1.59
CA VAL A 67 -1.32 -8.74 0.72
C VAL A 67 -0.66 -7.59 1.47
N SER A 68 -1.09 -7.28 2.69
CA SER A 68 -0.49 -6.20 3.50
C SER A 68 0.99 -6.42 3.79
N GLU A 69 1.38 -7.67 4.06
CA GLU A 69 2.78 -8.07 4.32
C GLU A 69 3.68 -7.92 3.08
N THR A 70 3.10 -7.82 1.88
CA THR A 70 3.88 -7.54 0.66
C THR A 70 4.39 -6.10 0.60
N ILE A 71 3.65 -5.15 1.21
CA ILE A 71 4.02 -3.74 1.27
C ILE A 71 4.99 -3.49 2.43
N PHE A 72 4.59 -3.88 3.64
CA PHE A 72 5.38 -3.73 4.85
C PHE A 72 5.30 -5.02 5.68
N PRO A 73 6.43 -5.65 6.01
CA PRO A 73 6.48 -6.93 6.71
C PRO A 73 6.20 -6.75 8.21
N ASN A 74 4.98 -6.34 8.56
CA ASN A 74 4.59 -5.99 9.92
C ASN A 74 4.80 -7.15 10.89
N SER A 75 4.46 -8.38 10.50
CA SER A 75 4.66 -9.55 11.37
C SER A 75 6.13 -9.76 11.74
N LEU A 76 7.04 -9.56 10.79
CA LEU A 76 8.49 -9.61 11.06
C LEU A 76 8.92 -8.46 11.96
N TYR A 77 8.41 -7.25 11.73
CA TYR A 77 8.71 -6.08 12.57
C TYR A 77 8.28 -6.29 14.02
N GLN A 78 7.08 -6.81 14.26
CA GLN A 78 6.60 -7.15 15.60
C GLN A 78 7.44 -8.26 16.25
N PHE A 79 7.75 -9.32 15.50
CA PHE A 79 8.60 -10.42 15.98
C PHE A 79 9.99 -9.96 16.43
N LEU A 80 10.55 -8.97 15.73
CA LEU A 80 11.85 -8.36 16.07
C LEU A 80 11.76 -7.28 17.16
N GLY A 81 10.67 -7.25 17.93
CA GLY A 81 10.47 -6.31 19.03
C GLY A 81 10.39 -4.86 18.57
N GLN A 82 9.82 -4.63 17.38
CA GLN A 82 9.70 -3.31 16.78
C GLN A 82 11.05 -2.60 16.55
N ASN A 83 12.13 -3.36 16.36
CA ASN A 83 13.46 -2.83 16.10
C ASN A 83 13.69 -2.58 14.60
N ARG A 84 13.78 -1.31 14.19
CA ARG A 84 14.06 -0.88 12.81
C ARG A 84 15.36 -1.46 12.22
N SER A 85 16.45 -1.46 12.98
CA SER A 85 17.76 -1.92 12.49
C SER A 85 17.75 -3.42 12.22
N GLU A 86 17.20 -4.20 13.16
CA GLU A 86 17.07 -5.65 12.98
C GLU A 86 16.06 -5.97 11.87
N LEU A 87 14.96 -5.20 11.72
CA LEU A 87 14.01 -5.37 10.63
C LEU A 87 14.71 -5.28 9.26
N TYR A 88 15.49 -4.23 9.02
CA TYR A 88 16.17 -4.05 7.74
C TYR A 88 17.18 -5.16 7.48
N LYS A 89 17.99 -5.50 8.48
CA LYS A 89 19.01 -6.54 8.41
C LYS A 89 18.40 -7.92 8.14
N GLU A 90 17.40 -8.31 8.92
CA GLU A 90 16.78 -9.63 8.80
C GLU A 90 15.96 -9.75 7.51
N TYR A 91 15.29 -8.68 7.06
CA TYR A 91 14.60 -8.70 5.77
C TYR A 91 15.57 -8.90 4.61
N VAL A 92 16.65 -8.11 4.53
CA VAL A 92 17.66 -8.24 3.46
C VAL A 92 18.31 -9.62 3.45
N LYS A 93 18.64 -10.15 4.64
CA LYS A 93 19.19 -11.50 4.79
C LYS A 93 18.24 -12.58 4.24
N ASN A 94 16.92 -12.42 4.41
CA ASN A 94 15.92 -13.39 3.95
C ASN A 94 15.44 -13.15 2.52
N LEU A 95 15.80 -12.04 1.85
CA LEU A 95 15.37 -11.74 0.48
C LEU A 95 15.60 -12.88 -0.52
N PRO A 96 16.77 -13.57 -0.55
CA PRO A 96 16.96 -14.69 -1.48
C PRO A 96 15.95 -15.81 -1.28
N ARG A 97 15.59 -16.10 -0.01
CA ARG A 97 14.58 -17.11 0.33
C ARG A 97 13.18 -16.66 -0.09
N ILE A 98 12.82 -15.41 0.17
CA ILE A 98 11.52 -14.83 -0.22
C ILE A 98 11.32 -14.95 -1.75
N LYS A 99 12.35 -14.59 -2.54
CA LYS A 99 12.31 -14.68 -4.00
C LYS A 99 12.27 -16.11 -4.53
N LYS A 100 12.85 -17.07 -3.79
CA LYS A 100 12.82 -18.49 -4.15
C LYS A 100 11.45 -19.13 -3.88
N ILE A 101 10.76 -18.71 -2.81
CA ILE A 101 9.45 -19.24 -2.43
C ILE A 101 8.38 -18.76 -3.40
N ASP A 102 8.42 -17.49 -3.80
CA ASP A 102 7.45 -16.92 -4.73
C ASP A 102 8.16 -16.25 -5.91
N SER A 103 8.05 -16.91 -7.07
CA SER A 103 8.64 -16.47 -8.32
C SER A 103 8.12 -15.12 -8.83
N SER A 104 6.97 -14.64 -8.32
CA SER A 104 6.46 -13.30 -8.64
C SER A 104 7.37 -12.19 -8.10
N ASN A 105 8.14 -12.48 -7.03
CA ASN A 105 9.09 -11.56 -6.41
C ASN A 105 10.47 -11.51 -7.11
N ARG A 106 10.64 -12.19 -8.25
CA ARG A 106 11.94 -12.20 -8.97
C ARG A 106 12.43 -10.80 -9.35
N ASN A 107 11.51 -9.88 -9.61
CA ASN A 107 11.79 -8.47 -9.96
C ASN A 107 11.91 -7.55 -8.72
N GLY A 108 11.82 -8.13 -7.53
CA GLY A 108 11.90 -7.47 -6.24
C GLY A 108 10.58 -7.48 -5.48
N THR A 109 10.64 -7.03 -4.22
CA THR A 109 9.47 -6.80 -3.37
C THR A 109 9.31 -5.31 -3.09
N TYR A 110 8.11 -4.87 -2.67
CA TYR A 110 7.90 -3.44 -2.35
C TYR A 110 8.84 -2.98 -1.23
N PHE A 111 8.97 -3.76 -0.16
CA PHE A 111 9.85 -3.40 0.94
C PHE A 111 11.34 -3.44 0.55
N GLU A 112 11.77 -4.36 -0.33
CA GLU A 112 13.13 -4.33 -0.90
C GLU A 112 13.41 -3.01 -1.62
N ARG A 113 12.45 -2.53 -2.44
CA ARG A 113 12.61 -1.25 -3.13
C ARG A 113 12.71 -0.07 -2.16
N LEU A 114 12.11 -0.15 -0.98
CA LEU A 114 12.22 0.91 0.03
C LEU A 114 13.56 0.90 0.78
N ILE A 115 14.08 -0.27 1.14
CA ILE A 115 15.25 -0.39 2.04
C ILE A 115 16.56 -0.75 1.34
N ALA A 116 16.50 -1.22 0.10
CA ALA A 116 17.64 -1.70 -0.68
C ALA A 116 17.46 -1.41 -2.17
N PHE A 117 17.06 -0.18 -2.52
CA PHE A 117 16.91 0.27 -3.90
C PHE A 117 18.25 0.22 -4.65
N ASP A 118 18.25 -0.11 -5.93
CA ASP A 118 19.48 -0.21 -6.71
C ASP A 118 20.01 1.19 -7.05
N GLY A 119 21.05 1.61 -6.34
CA GLY A 119 21.86 2.76 -6.73
C GLY A 119 22.98 2.35 -7.69
N LYS A 120 23.74 3.34 -8.16
CA LYS A 120 24.86 3.14 -9.09
C LYS A 120 25.91 2.15 -8.56
N ASP A 121 26.41 2.38 -7.35
CA ASP A 121 27.51 1.60 -6.76
C ASP A 121 27.07 0.77 -5.55
N LYS A 122 25.94 1.10 -4.94
CA LYS A 122 25.43 0.43 -3.73
C LYS A 122 23.91 0.48 -3.64
N LYS A 123 23.36 -0.40 -2.82
CA LYS A 123 21.94 -0.33 -2.43
C LYS A 123 21.67 0.93 -1.60
N ILE A 124 20.51 1.54 -1.80
CA ILE A 124 20.07 2.76 -1.14
C ILE A 124 18.88 2.41 -0.23
N ASN A 125 19.04 2.64 1.07
CA ASN A 125 17.92 2.58 2.01
C ASN A 125 17.19 3.92 2.02
N GLN A 126 16.21 4.06 1.14
CA GLN A 126 15.43 5.28 0.98
C GLN A 126 14.65 5.61 2.25
N LEU A 127 14.10 4.59 2.91
CA LEU A 127 13.32 4.75 4.13
C LEU A 127 14.18 5.29 5.29
N GLU A 128 15.42 4.81 5.44
CA GLU A 128 16.36 5.35 6.42
C GLU A 128 16.71 6.81 6.15
N ILE A 129 16.95 7.16 4.88
CA ILE A 129 17.24 8.54 4.47
C ILE A 129 16.06 9.46 4.82
N ILE A 130 14.83 9.02 4.59
CA ILE A 130 13.61 9.77 4.90
C ILE A 130 13.46 9.97 6.41
N ILE A 131 13.53 8.89 7.19
CA ILE A 131 13.38 8.95 8.66
C ILE A 131 14.46 9.84 9.27
N SER A 132 15.72 9.64 8.88
CA SER A 132 16.85 10.48 9.33
C SER A 132 16.67 11.95 8.94
N SER A 133 16.08 12.23 7.77
CA SER A 133 15.79 13.61 7.34
C SER A 133 14.65 14.25 8.13
N LEU A 134 13.60 13.49 8.45
CA LEU A 134 12.49 13.97 9.28
C LEU A 134 12.90 14.21 10.74
N LYS A 135 13.83 13.42 11.29
CA LYS A 135 14.40 13.66 12.63
C LYS A 135 15.27 14.91 12.71
N ASN A 136 15.90 15.30 11.59
CA ASN A 136 16.84 16.41 11.55
C ASN A 136 16.12 17.75 11.29
N LYS A 137 15.93 18.55 12.34
CA LYS A 137 15.27 19.87 12.28
C LYS A 137 15.94 20.87 11.32
N ASN A 138 17.20 20.65 10.95
CA ASN A 138 17.90 21.51 9.98
C ASN A 138 17.52 21.21 8.53
N ILE A 139 16.93 20.04 8.25
CA ILE A 139 16.53 19.64 6.90
C ILE A 139 15.09 20.10 6.64
N LYS A 140 14.95 21.25 5.98
CA LYS A 140 13.65 21.83 5.61
C LYS A 140 13.11 21.33 4.26
N ARG A 141 13.95 20.67 3.45
CA ARG A 141 13.61 20.29 2.07
C ARG A 141 12.64 19.11 2.03
N ARG A 142 11.34 19.40 2.01
CA ARG A 142 10.26 18.40 1.90
C ARG A 142 10.37 17.53 0.65
N SER A 143 10.88 18.07 -0.46
CA SER A 143 11.05 17.30 -1.70
C SER A 143 12.06 16.15 -1.59
N LYS A 144 12.84 16.04 -0.50
CA LYS A 144 13.73 14.90 -0.25
C LYS A 144 12.97 13.70 0.34
N LEU A 145 11.78 13.92 0.89
CA LEU A 145 11.04 12.95 1.68
C LEU A 145 10.17 12.05 0.80
N GLN A 146 10.80 11.40 -0.19
CA GLN A 146 10.15 10.55 -1.16
C GLN A 146 11.00 9.30 -1.42
N ALA A 147 10.34 8.18 -1.68
CA ALA A 147 10.96 6.93 -2.08
C ALA A 147 10.33 6.42 -3.37
N SER A 148 11.18 6.08 -4.33
CA SER A 148 10.78 5.43 -5.58
C SER A 148 10.70 3.92 -5.39
N ILE A 149 9.67 3.30 -5.94
CA ILE A 149 9.50 1.85 -5.94
C ILE A 149 9.64 1.33 -7.36
N PHE A 150 9.04 2.04 -8.30
CA PHE A 150 9.23 1.83 -9.73
C PHE A 150 10.65 2.19 -10.15
N ASP A 151 11.30 1.28 -10.88
CA ASP A 151 12.62 1.45 -11.44
C ASP A 151 12.56 1.28 -12.98
N PRO A 152 12.69 2.37 -13.76
CA PRO A 152 12.54 2.32 -15.21
C PRO A 152 13.57 1.42 -15.89
N GLN A 153 14.70 1.09 -15.25
CA GLN A 153 15.69 0.17 -15.81
C GLN A 153 15.23 -1.29 -15.76
N LYS A 154 14.28 -1.62 -14.88
CA LYS A 154 13.81 -3.00 -14.65
C LYS A 154 12.35 -3.19 -15.01
N ASP A 155 11.54 -2.17 -14.78
CA ASP A 155 10.09 -2.29 -14.73
C ASP A 155 9.41 -1.78 -16.01
N HIS A 156 10.09 -0.96 -16.84
CA HIS A 156 9.63 -0.63 -18.19
C HIS A 156 9.89 -1.80 -19.14
N THR A 157 8.94 -2.72 -19.20
CA THR A 157 8.96 -3.86 -20.13
C THR A 157 7.75 -3.85 -21.03
N ASN A 158 7.86 -4.38 -22.25
CA ASN A 158 6.74 -4.49 -23.20
C ASN A 158 5.82 -5.70 -22.92
N ARG A 159 5.80 -6.22 -21.68
CA ARG A 159 4.93 -7.35 -21.34
C ARG A 159 3.48 -6.85 -21.26
N PRO A 160 2.50 -7.65 -21.74
CA PRO A 160 1.10 -7.23 -21.77
C PRO A 160 0.51 -7.01 -20.37
N PHE A 161 1.09 -7.63 -19.34
CA PHE A 161 0.68 -7.46 -17.96
C PHE A 161 1.90 -7.23 -17.06
N GLN A 162 1.83 -6.19 -16.24
CA GLN A 162 2.81 -5.91 -15.20
C GLN A 162 2.24 -6.33 -13.84
N GLY A 163 2.80 -7.39 -13.26
CA GLY A 163 2.39 -7.86 -11.93
C GLY A 163 3.00 -7.06 -10.77
N PHE A 164 4.18 -6.48 -10.98
CA PHE A 164 4.93 -5.68 -10.01
C PHE A 164 5.88 -4.71 -10.75
N PRO A 165 6.15 -3.51 -10.22
CA PRO A 165 5.44 -2.87 -9.10
C PRO A 165 4.24 -2.03 -9.59
N CYS A 166 3.07 -2.22 -8.98
CA CYS A 166 1.90 -1.36 -9.20
C CYS A 166 1.98 -0.05 -8.40
N LEU A 167 2.54 -0.13 -7.17
CA LEU A 167 2.90 1.02 -6.35
C LEU A 167 4.17 1.66 -6.91
N GLN A 168 4.11 2.93 -7.30
CA GLN A 168 5.19 3.59 -8.03
C GLN A 168 6.13 4.36 -7.10
N HIS A 169 5.56 5.13 -6.17
CA HIS A 169 6.31 5.94 -5.23
C HIS A 169 5.48 6.25 -3.99
N ILE A 170 6.17 6.62 -2.92
CA ILE A 170 5.58 7.12 -1.69
C ILE A 170 6.29 8.38 -1.23
N THR A 171 5.58 9.24 -0.50
CA THR A 171 6.13 10.45 0.10
C THR A 171 5.69 10.57 1.55
N PHE A 172 6.50 11.24 2.35
CA PHE A 172 6.21 11.55 3.74
C PHE A 172 6.45 13.02 4.00
N PHE A 173 5.67 13.64 4.87
CA PHE A 173 6.01 14.94 5.43
C PHE A 173 5.34 15.12 6.78
N GLN A 174 5.90 16.01 7.60
CA GLN A 174 5.24 16.45 8.82
C GLN A 174 4.32 17.63 8.49
N SER A 175 3.05 17.52 8.87
CA SER A 175 2.06 18.59 8.71
C SER A 175 2.36 19.77 9.63
N THR A 176 1.60 20.86 9.48
CA THR A 176 1.65 21.99 10.43
C THR A 176 1.11 21.62 11.82
N ASN A 177 0.32 20.56 11.93
CA ASN A 177 -0.21 20.05 13.20
C ASN A 177 0.80 19.12 13.92
N GLY A 178 1.96 18.87 13.30
CA GLY A 178 3.01 18.02 13.87
C GLY A 178 2.86 16.53 13.58
N GLY A 179 1.76 16.10 12.95
CA GLY A 179 1.52 14.72 12.56
C GLY A 179 2.20 14.34 11.25
N LEU A 180 2.43 13.03 11.05
CA LEU A 180 2.94 12.45 9.82
C LEU A 180 1.83 12.34 8.77
N VAL A 181 2.08 12.84 7.57
CA VAL A 181 1.26 12.59 6.39
C VAL A 181 2.05 11.73 5.41
N MET A 182 1.42 10.65 4.94
CA MET A 182 1.96 9.75 3.92
C MET A 182 1.11 9.83 2.66
N ASN A 183 1.75 9.92 1.49
CA ASN A 183 1.07 9.77 0.20
C ASN A 183 1.64 8.58 -0.57
N SER A 184 0.78 7.82 -1.24
CA SER A 184 1.15 6.71 -2.15
C SER A 184 0.50 6.86 -3.51
N PHE A 185 1.16 6.29 -4.53
CA PHE A 185 0.74 6.45 -5.92
C PHE A 185 0.80 5.11 -6.66
N TYR A 186 -0.34 4.65 -7.13
CA TYR A 186 -0.49 3.47 -7.97
C TYR A 186 -0.81 3.88 -9.40
N ALA A 187 -0.15 3.25 -10.38
CA ALA A 187 -0.54 3.40 -11.80
C ALA A 187 -1.89 2.73 -12.05
N VAL A 188 -1.98 1.46 -11.62
CA VAL A 188 -3.15 0.60 -11.72
C VAL A 188 -3.25 -0.19 -10.41
N GLN A 189 -4.44 -0.37 -9.89
CA GLN A 189 -4.72 -1.24 -8.74
C GLN A 189 -5.95 -2.11 -9.01
N TYR A 190 -5.90 -3.30 -8.42
CA TYR A 190 -6.99 -4.26 -8.41
C TYR A 190 -7.77 -4.16 -7.11
N LEU A 191 -9.02 -3.74 -7.21
CA LEU A 191 -9.84 -3.37 -6.06
C LEU A 191 -10.15 -4.54 -5.15
N TYR A 192 -10.60 -5.65 -5.73
CA TYR A 192 -11.12 -6.77 -4.97
C TYR A 192 -9.98 -7.55 -4.30
N ARG A 193 -8.97 -7.98 -5.08
CA ARG A 193 -7.93 -8.87 -4.53
C ARG A 193 -6.76 -8.16 -3.86
N ARG A 194 -6.57 -6.84 -4.05
CA ARG A 194 -5.39 -6.11 -3.55
C ARG A 194 -5.68 -4.87 -2.71
N ALA A 195 -6.67 -4.04 -3.06
CA ALA A 195 -6.76 -2.68 -2.49
C ALA A 195 -6.81 -2.65 -0.96
N TYR A 196 -7.68 -3.45 -0.32
CA TYR A 196 -7.77 -3.48 1.14
C TYR A 196 -6.41 -3.80 1.78
N GLY A 197 -5.78 -4.90 1.37
CA GLY A 197 -4.49 -5.31 1.90
C GLY A 197 -3.37 -4.32 1.58
N ASN A 198 -3.36 -3.71 0.39
CA ASN A 198 -2.40 -2.67 0.01
C ASN A 198 -2.52 -1.46 0.93
N TRP A 199 -3.73 -0.94 1.13
CA TRP A 199 -3.98 0.20 2.00
C TRP A 199 -3.62 -0.13 3.46
N LEU A 200 -3.97 -1.32 3.95
CA LEU A 200 -3.55 -1.79 5.27
C LEU A 200 -2.02 -1.85 5.41
N GLY A 201 -1.33 -2.38 4.39
CA GLY A 201 0.13 -2.46 4.37
C GLY A 201 0.80 -1.09 4.37
N LEU A 202 0.23 -0.12 3.63
CA LEU A 202 0.70 1.27 3.63
C LEU A 202 0.40 1.98 4.96
N ILE A 203 -0.75 1.69 5.58
CA ILE A 203 -1.06 2.16 6.93
C ILE A 203 -0.04 1.62 7.94
N ASN A 204 0.30 0.34 7.86
CA ASN A 204 1.31 -0.27 8.73
C ASN A 204 2.70 0.36 8.51
N LEU A 205 3.07 0.64 7.25
CA LEU A 205 4.30 1.39 6.93
C LEU A 205 4.27 2.81 7.53
N GLY A 206 3.15 3.52 7.40
CA GLY A 206 2.96 4.86 7.97
C GLY A 206 3.05 4.85 9.50
N LYS A 207 2.40 3.89 10.17
CA LYS A 207 2.50 3.66 11.62
C LYS A 207 3.94 3.37 12.05
N PHE A 208 4.67 2.55 11.30
CA PHE A 208 6.10 2.33 11.54
C PHE A 208 6.92 3.61 11.48
N VAL A 209 6.77 4.42 10.42
CA VAL A 209 7.51 5.68 10.28
C VAL A 209 7.13 6.67 11.38
N ALA A 210 5.84 6.79 11.70
CA ALA A 210 5.35 7.66 12.77
C ALA A 210 5.91 7.26 14.14
N ASN A 211 5.94 5.96 14.45
CA ASN A 211 6.56 5.43 15.65
C ASN A 211 8.06 5.74 15.71
N GLU A 212 8.80 5.55 14.62
CA GLU A 212 10.22 5.90 14.58
C GLU A 212 10.48 7.40 14.82
N LEU A 213 9.52 8.25 14.47
CA LEU A 213 9.58 9.71 14.65
C LEU A 213 8.98 10.18 15.97
N GLN A 214 8.28 9.31 16.71
CA GLN A 214 7.54 9.64 17.93
C GLN A 214 6.51 10.76 17.71
N ILE A 215 5.78 10.68 16.59
CA ILE A 215 4.68 11.59 16.24
C ILE A 215 3.45 10.79 15.87
N GLU A 216 2.29 11.44 15.85
CA GLU A 216 1.05 10.83 15.38
C GLU A 216 1.14 10.52 13.87
N PHE A 217 0.57 9.39 13.43
CA PHE A 217 0.24 9.21 12.03
C PHE A 217 -1.09 9.89 11.76
N GLU A 218 -1.06 11.08 11.15
CA GLU A 218 -2.25 11.94 11.00
C GLU A 218 -3.11 11.47 9.83
N ARG A 219 -2.47 11.20 8.68
CA ARG A 219 -3.20 10.98 7.43
C ARG A 219 -2.43 10.15 6.42
N PHE A 220 -3.17 9.27 5.75
CA PHE A 220 -2.74 8.54 4.57
C PHE A 220 -3.54 8.99 3.36
N ASN A 221 -2.87 9.36 2.27
CA ASN A 221 -3.50 9.62 0.97
C ASN A 221 -3.01 8.60 -0.07
N CYS A 222 -3.92 8.03 -0.84
CA CYS A 222 -3.61 7.08 -1.91
C CYS A 222 -4.21 7.57 -3.22
N TYR A 223 -3.35 7.87 -4.18
CA TYR A 223 -3.74 8.11 -5.56
C TYR A 223 -3.65 6.81 -6.36
N VAL A 224 -4.70 6.47 -7.10
CA VAL A 224 -4.72 5.35 -8.03
C VAL A 224 -5.16 5.84 -9.41
N GLY A 225 -4.29 5.69 -10.41
CA GLY A 225 -4.58 6.11 -11.78
C GLY A 225 -5.77 5.37 -12.39
N VAL A 226 -5.76 4.04 -12.27
CA VAL A 226 -6.87 3.15 -12.66
C VAL A 226 -7.13 2.14 -11.54
N GLU A 227 -8.28 2.25 -10.89
CA GLU A 227 -8.77 1.24 -9.96
C GLU A 227 -9.77 0.35 -10.71
N HIS A 228 -9.48 -0.94 -10.87
CA HIS A 228 -10.30 -1.87 -11.66
C HIS A 228 -10.96 -2.93 -10.78
N LEU A 229 -12.25 -3.19 -11.01
CA LEU A 229 -12.96 -4.33 -10.42
C LEU A 229 -12.45 -5.62 -11.05
N ASP A 230 -11.62 -6.34 -10.33
CA ASP A 230 -11.02 -7.59 -10.79
C ASP A 230 -11.68 -8.83 -10.19
N HIS A 231 -11.66 -9.95 -10.92
CA HIS A 231 -12.09 -11.31 -10.50
C HIS A 231 -13.54 -11.44 -10.03
N LEU A 232 -14.33 -10.36 -9.97
CA LEU A 232 -15.75 -10.40 -9.68
C LEU A 232 -16.53 -9.92 -10.89
N THR A 233 -17.59 -10.65 -11.21
CA THR A 233 -18.69 -10.12 -12.01
C THR A 233 -19.44 -9.05 -11.20
N LYS A 234 -20.20 -8.20 -11.89
CA LYS A 234 -21.07 -7.22 -11.24
C LYS A 234 -22.01 -7.85 -10.21
N VAL A 235 -22.57 -9.02 -10.53
CA VAL A 235 -23.51 -9.76 -9.66
C VAL A 235 -22.80 -10.24 -8.39
N GLU A 236 -21.65 -10.91 -8.52
CA GLU A 236 -20.89 -11.39 -7.36
C GLU A 236 -20.44 -10.23 -6.45
N ALA A 237 -20.07 -9.10 -7.03
CA ALA A 237 -19.71 -7.90 -6.27
C ALA A 237 -20.92 -7.29 -5.55
N GLN A 238 -22.13 -7.32 -6.13
CA GLN A 238 -23.36 -6.90 -5.47
C GLN A 238 -23.72 -7.84 -4.30
N ASP A 239 -23.58 -9.15 -4.49
CA ASP A 239 -23.82 -10.15 -3.45
C ASP A 239 -22.83 -10.01 -2.28
N LEU A 240 -21.55 -9.78 -2.59
CA LEU A 240 -20.55 -9.46 -1.58
C LEU A 240 -20.91 -8.19 -0.83
N LEU A 241 -21.25 -7.12 -1.55
CA LEU A 241 -21.61 -5.85 -0.94
C LEU A 241 -22.81 -5.98 0.01
N ALA A 242 -23.85 -6.72 -0.37
CA ALA A 242 -25.01 -6.98 0.48
C ALA A 242 -24.63 -7.67 1.81
N LYS A 243 -23.66 -8.60 1.79
CA LYS A 243 -23.16 -9.26 3.01
C LYS A 243 -22.43 -8.30 3.94
N LEU A 244 -21.78 -7.26 3.41
CA LEU A 244 -21.04 -6.27 4.21
C LEU A 244 -21.93 -5.26 4.94
N TYR A 245 -23.21 -5.21 4.63
CA TYR A 245 -24.21 -4.37 5.30
C TYR A 245 -24.97 -5.10 6.42
N ASN A 246 -24.86 -6.42 6.48
CA ASN A 246 -25.46 -7.26 7.51
C ASN A 246 -24.48 -7.53 8.65
#